data_AF-A0A167PJX0-F1
#
_entry.id   AF-A0A167PJX0-F1
#
_cell.length_a   1.000
_cell.length_b   1.000
_cell.length_c   1.000
_cell.angle_alpha   90.00
_cell.angle_beta   90.00
_cell.angle_gamma   90.00
#
_symmetry.space_group_name_H-M   'P 1'
#
loop_
_entity.id
_entity.type
_entity.pdbx_description
1 polymer ?
#
loop_
_entity_poly.entity_id
_entity_poly.type
_entity_poly.pdbx_seq_one_letter_code
_entity_poly.pdbx_strand_id
1 'polypeptide(L)'
;METATENLPDLWTALIGLGKTQPNKKDRSRHAETTYASVAATAATHESNPPTTRKQSPRNPQGRPIKTDKRVLIRMSSDRAAEHSNYSVKKHIVDTLQLKPTQILDARKIRTGWSVYPDTTETQQFILSEQQKWLPALNATQAYKQETWYTFIVEDCPRHLRSITGDHMALMDAAYDEIVTATGQAPVNFHIRNKDDNTTPNAVLIVSFNIDKQADGSFSALAERQD
;
A
#
# COMPACT_ATOMS: atom_id res chain seq x y z
N MET A 1 -54.32 -22.35 8.88
CA MET A 1 -53.15 -22.59 7.99
C MET A 1 -52.70 -21.25 7.39
N GLU A 2 -52.16 -20.27 8.10
CA GLU A 2 -51.45 -20.20 9.40
C GLU A 2 -50.05 -20.80 9.42
N THR A 3 -49.08 -19.88 9.34
CA THR A 3 -47.80 -19.73 10.08
C THR A 3 -47.39 -18.26 9.84
N ALA A 4 -47.46 -17.36 10.82
CA ALA A 4 -46.39 -17.01 11.78
C ALA A 4 -45.06 -16.68 11.05
N THR A 5 -44.45 -15.49 11.14
CA THR A 5 -44.10 -14.63 12.31
C THR A 5 -43.95 -13.16 11.83
N GLU A 6 -44.51 -12.13 12.46
CA GLU A 6 -44.13 -11.45 13.71
C GLU A 6 -42.88 -10.52 13.66
N ASN A 7 -43.11 -9.24 13.97
CA ASN A 7 -42.21 -8.21 14.55
C ASN A 7 -40.83 -7.88 13.91
N LEU A 8 -40.78 -6.75 13.20
CA LEU A 8 -39.62 -5.83 13.18
C LEU A 8 -40.12 -4.36 13.30
N PRO A 9 -39.55 -3.52 14.21
CA PRO A 9 -40.16 -2.24 14.59
C PRO A 9 -39.80 -1.03 13.71
N ASP A 10 -40.69 -0.03 13.74
CA ASP A 10 -40.53 1.31 13.16
C ASP A 10 -39.26 2.03 13.63
N LEU A 11 -38.32 2.32 12.73
CA LEU A 11 -37.40 3.47 12.81
C LEU A 11 -36.92 3.95 11.42
N TRP A 12 -37.86 4.13 10.48
CA TRP A 12 -37.61 4.87 9.24
C TRP A 12 -38.72 5.91 8.98
N THR A 13 -38.50 7.16 9.43
CA THR A 13 -38.68 8.42 8.67
C THR A 13 -38.77 9.63 9.62
N ALA A 14 -38.26 10.78 9.13
CA ALA A 14 -38.40 12.14 9.68
C ALA A 14 -37.72 12.47 11.03
N LEU A 15 -36.70 13.34 10.96
CA LEU A 15 -36.80 14.71 11.52
C LEU A 15 -35.61 15.58 11.10
N ILE A 16 -35.86 16.50 10.15
CA ILE A 16 -35.06 17.73 10.01
C ILE A 16 -35.61 18.72 11.03
N GLY A 17 -34.76 19.22 11.94
CA GLY A 17 -35.12 20.19 12.97
C GLY A 17 -33.99 21.17 13.26
N LEU A 18 -34.16 22.43 12.86
CA LEU A 18 -33.17 23.52 12.97
C LEU A 18 -32.90 23.93 14.44
N GLY A 19 -31.64 24.29 14.79
CA GLY A 19 -31.32 24.69 16.17
C GLY A 19 -29.99 25.43 16.43
N LYS A 20 -29.95 26.74 16.14
CA LYS A 20 -29.31 27.83 16.95
C LYS A 20 -27.77 27.90 17.18
N THR A 21 -27.13 28.82 16.43
CA THR A 21 -26.22 29.93 16.86
C THR A 21 -24.92 29.76 17.70
N GLN A 22 -23.81 30.24 17.09
CA GLN A 22 -22.70 31.09 17.64
C GLN A 22 -21.66 30.51 18.65
N PRO A 23 -20.47 31.15 18.86
CA PRO A 23 -19.88 32.34 18.21
C PRO A 23 -18.42 32.26 17.68
N ASN A 24 -18.13 33.19 16.77
CA ASN A 24 -16.86 33.84 16.38
C ASN A 24 -15.66 33.81 17.37
N LYS A 25 -14.44 33.57 16.85
CA LYS A 25 -13.19 34.26 17.28
C LYS A 25 -12.28 34.59 16.09
N LYS A 26 -11.68 35.78 16.14
CA LYS A 26 -10.86 36.45 15.11
C LYS A 26 -9.35 36.35 15.38
N ASP A 27 -8.57 36.75 14.36
CA ASP A 27 -7.18 37.25 14.41
C ASP A 27 -6.07 36.20 14.75
N ARG A 28 -4.86 36.22 14.16
CA ARG A 28 -4.24 37.11 13.16
C ARG A 28 -3.09 36.40 12.40
N SER A 29 -2.98 36.73 11.10
CA SER A 29 -1.76 36.94 10.26
C SER A 29 -0.37 36.66 10.88
N ARG A 30 0.59 35.95 10.25
CA ARG A 30 1.56 36.37 9.18
C ARG A 30 2.58 35.21 9.01
N HIS A 31 3.42 35.05 7.97
CA HIS A 31 3.57 35.55 6.58
C HIS A 31 4.42 34.50 5.81
N ALA A 32 4.22 34.32 4.50
CA ALA A 32 5.21 33.76 3.57
C ALA A 32 4.85 34.17 2.13
N GLU A 33 5.84 34.47 1.29
CA GLU A 33 5.66 35.32 0.10
C GLU A 33 5.06 34.60 -1.13
N THR A 34 4.15 35.31 -1.80
CA THR A 34 3.49 34.89 -3.04
C THR A 34 4.47 34.96 -4.23
N THR A 35 5.12 33.85 -4.55
CA THR A 35 5.90 33.71 -5.80
C THR A 35 4.98 33.70 -7.03
N TYR A 36 5.42 34.26 -8.15
CA TYR A 36 4.62 34.41 -9.39
C TYR A 36 3.92 33.11 -9.86
N ALA A 37 4.49 31.95 -9.56
CA ALA A 37 3.91 30.63 -9.84
C ALA A 37 2.57 30.34 -9.14
N SER A 38 2.32 30.88 -7.92
CA SER A 38 1.07 30.61 -7.18
C SER A 38 -0.14 31.40 -7.71
N VAL A 39 0.11 32.51 -8.42
CA VAL A 39 -0.95 33.34 -9.03
C VAL A 39 -1.42 32.74 -10.36
N ALA A 40 -0.50 32.14 -11.14
CA ALA A 40 -0.85 31.46 -12.39
C ALA A 40 -1.67 30.18 -12.16
N ALA A 41 -1.37 29.41 -11.10
CA ALA A 41 -2.07 28.16 -10.81
C ALA A 41 -3.51 28.34 -10.30
N THR A 42 -3.81 29.43 -9.59
CA THR A 42 -5.15 29.69 -9.04
C THR A 42 -6.17 30.16 -10.09
N ALA A 43 -5.71 30.75 -11.21
CA ALA A 43 -6.60 31.21 -12.27
C ALA A 43 -7.17 30.09 -13.18
N ALA A 44 -6.62 28.86 -13.10
CA ALA A 44 -6.92 27.79 -14.05
C ALA A 44 -7.73 26.61 -13.50
N THR A 45 -8.13 26.61 -12.22
CA THR A 45 -8.90 25.48 -11.63
C THR A 45 -9.82 25.95 -10.50
N HIS A 46 -10.91 26.63 -10.87
CA HIS A 46 -11.97 27.04 -9.97
C HIS A 46 -13.31 26.39 -10.33
N GLU A 47 -13.40 25.05 -10.21
CA GLU A 47 -14.69 24.36 -10.10
C GLU A 47 -14.78 23.54 -8.80
N SER A 48 -15.59 24.08 -7.89
CA SER A 48 -16.35 23.44 -6.80
C SER A 48 -15.87 22.11 -6.21
N ASN A 49 -15.41 22.19 -4.96
CA ASN A 49 -15.23 21.06 -4.04
C ASN A 49 -16.21 21.20 -2.86
N PRO A 50 -17.04 20.20 -2.52
CA PRO A 50 -17.70 20.11 -1.21
C PRO A 50 -17.08 18.99 -0.33
N PRO A 51 -17.09 19.14 1.00
CA PRO A 51 -16.37 18.24 1.91
C PRO A 51 -17.17 16.98 2.25
N THR A 52 -16.50 15.83 2.35
CA THR A 52 -17.10 14.59 2.87
C THR A 52 -16.29 13.98 4.00
N THR A 53 -16.91 13.91 5.17
CA THR A 53 -16.46 13.24 6.39
C THR A 53 -16.07 11.78 6.10
N ARG A 54 -14.88 11.35 6.54
CA ARG A 54 -14.44 9.94 6.42
C ARG A 54 -15.29 9.01 7.29
N LYS A 55 -16.42 8.53 6.77
CA LYS A 55 -16.96 7.22 7.15
C LYS A 55 -16.16 6.16 6.37
N GLN A 56 -15.49 5.26 7.08
CA GLN A 56 -14.81 4.13 6.45
C GLN A 56 -15.86 3.08 6.07
N SER A 57 -16.41 3.19 4.87
CA SER A 57 -17.17 2.09 4.26
C SER A 57 -16.24 0.89 4.04
N PRO A 58 -16.71 -0.36 4.20
CA PRO A 58 -15.95 -1.54 3.82
C PRO A 58 -15.49 -1.42 2.36
N ARG A 59 -14.17 -1.46 2.14
CA ARG A 59 -13.61 -1.31 0.79
C ARG A 59 -13.76 -2.61 0.03
N ASN A 60 -14.92 -2.77 -0.61
CA ASN A 60 -15.20 -3.88 -1.50
C ASN A 60 -14.07 -4.01 -2.55
N PRO A 61 -13.40 -5.17 -2.70
CA PRO A 61 -12.17 -5.29 -3.49
C PRO A 61 -12.38 -5.37 -5.01
N GLN A 62 -13.60 -5.12 -5.53
CA GLN A 62 -13.85 -5.09 -6.98
C GLN A 62 -13.01 -4.02 -7.71
N GLY A 63 -12.03 -4.50 -8.46
CA GLY A 63 -11.93 -4.15 -9.89
C GLY A 63 -11.21 -2.84 -10.26
N ARG A 64 -10.47 -2.18 -9.37
CA ARG A 64 -9.48 -1.19 -9.83
C ARG A 64 -8.22 -1.93 -10.28
N PRO A 65 -7.72 -1.72 -11.51
CA PRO A 65 -6.44 -2.30 -11.93
C PRO A 65 -5.36 -1.82 -10.96
N ILE A 66 -4.63 -2.78 -10.40
CA ILE A 66 -3.55 -2.53 -9.45
C ILE A 66 -2.42 -1.84 -10.24
N LYS A 67 -2.29 -0.53 -10.07
CA LYS A 67 -1.18 0.23 -10.67
C LYS A 67 0.10 -0.17 -9.95
N THR A 68 1.00 -0.85 -10.65
CA THR A 68 2.35 -1.20 -10.17
C THR A 68 3.06 0.03 -9.60
N ASP A 69 3.69 -0.13 -8.45
CA ASP A 69 4.41 0.96 -7.79
C ASP A 69 5.78 1.17 -8.44
N LYS A 70 5.89 2.26 -9.21
CA LYS A 70 7.11 2.59 -9.98
C LYS A 70 8.22 3.19 -9.12
N ARG A 71 8.02 3.40 -7.81
CA ARG A 71 9.00 4.12 -6.97
C ARG A 71 10.32 3.36 -6.87
N VAL A 72 11.42 4.14 -6.85
CA VAL A 72 12.76 3.68 -6.46
C VAL A 72 13.03 4.21 -5.08
N LEU A 73 13.28 3.32 -4.12
CA LEU A 73 13.67 3.69 -2.77
C LEU A 73 15.20 3.66 -2.64
N ILE A 74 15.76 4.74 -2.11
CA ILE A 74 17.19 4.91 -1.89
C ILE A 74 17.44 4.82 -0.39
N ARG A 75 18.19 3.81 0.04
CA ARG A 75 18.56 3.59 1.44
C ARG A 75 19.75 4.47 1.80
N MET A 76 19.59 5.29 2.84
CA MET A 76 20.68 6.04 3.49
C MET A 76 20.28 6.39 4.94
N SER A 77 21.20 6.97 5.72
CA SER A 77 20.89 7.50 7.05
C SER A 77 20.03 8.78 6.95
N SER A 78 19.27 9.08 8.01
CA SER A 78 18.38 10.25 8.11
C SER A 78 19.10 11.59 7.89
N ASP A 79 20.35 11.64 8.31
CA ASP A 79 21.17 12.84 8.43
C ASP A 79 21.73 13.18 7.05
N ARG A 80 22.30 12.19 6.35
CA ARG A 80 22.68 12.29 4.93
C ARG A 80 21.47 12.60 4.05
N ALA A 81 20.31 12.01 4.36
CA ALA A 81 19.08 12.36 3.68
C ALA A 81 18.59 13.79 3.97
N ALA A 82 19.15 14.52 4.94
CA ALA A 82 18.85 15.93 5.20
C ALA A 82 19.77 16.90 4.44
N GLU A 83 20.97 16.45 4.05
CA GLU A 83 21.96 17.25 3.30
C GLU A 83 21.51 17.55 1.87
N HIS A 84 20.51 16.82 1.35
CA HIS A 84 20.03 16.94 -0.02
C HIS A 84 18.61 17.52 -0.09
N SER A 85 18.33 18.23 -1.19
CA SER A 85 16.99 18.71 -1.55
C SER A 85 16.32 17.76 -2.56
N ASN A 86 14.99 17.82 -2.66
CA ASN A 86 14.23 17.09 -3.70
C ASN A 86 14.80 17.35 -5.10
N TYR A 87 15.10 18.61 -5.40
CA TYR A 87 15.65 19.02 -6.69
C TYR A 87 17.05 18.44 -6.92
N SER A 88 17.95 18.52 -5.94
CA SER A 88 19.33 18.02 -6.11
C SER A 88 19.39 16.50 -6.30
N VAL A 89 18.56 15.73 -5.58
CA VAL A 89 18.47 14.26 -5.80
C VAL A 89 17.95 13.95 -7.21
N LYS A 90 16.85 14.60 -7.63
CA LYS A 90 16.30 14.43 -8.99
C LYS A 90 17.32 14.83 -10.07
N LYS A 91 17.93 16.01 -9.94
CA LYS A 91 18.89 16.58 -10.89
C LYS A 91 20.14 15.70 -11.03
N HIS A 92 20.69 15.23 -9.92
CA HIS A 92 21.84 14.32 -9.90
C HIS A 92 21.59 13.02 -10.68
N ILE A 93 20.45 12.36 -10.44
CA ILE A 93 20.11 11.11 -11.13
C ILE A 93 19.84 11.38 -12.63
N VAL A 94 19.12 12.46 -12.95
CA VAL A 94 18.85 12.87 -14.33
C VAL A 94 20.15 13.12 -15.11
N ASP A 95 21.08 13.87 -14.53
CA ASP A 95 22.35 14.24 -15.21
C ASP A 95 23.30 13.04 -15.32
N THR A 96 23.44 12.25 -14.26
CA THR A 96 24.35 11.07 -14.24
C THR A 96 23.90 9.98 -15.21
N LEU A 97 22.58 9.77 -15.33
CA LEU A 97 21.99 8.76 -16.23
C LEU A 97 21.55 9.32 -17.59
N GLN A 98 21.82 10.60 -17.88
CA GLN A 98 21.48 11.28 -19.13
C GLN A 98 19.98 11.15 -19.49
N LEU A 99 19.11 11.15 -18.48
CA LEU A 99 17.67 11.02 -18.62
C LEU A 99 17.02 12.34 -19.04
N LYS A 100 15.81 12.28 -19.59
CA LYS A 100 14.98 13.48 -19.78
C LYS A 100 14.43 13.94 -18.42
N PRO A 101 14.38 15.25 -18.12
CA PRO A 101 13.83 15.77 -16.86
C PRO A 101 12.37 15.39 -16.55
N THR A 102 11.63 14.92 -17.56
CA THR A 102 10.26 14.39 -17.45
C THR A 102 10.19 12.94 -16.97
N GLN A 103 11.25 12.14 -17.16
CA GLN A 103 11.26 10.71 -16.80
C GLN A 103 11.32 10.48 -15.28
N ILE A 104 11.79 11.45 -14.51
CA ILE A 104 11.68 11.47 -13.05
C ILE A 104 10.70 12.59 -12.69
N LEU A 105 9.55 12.24 -12.14
CA LEU A 105 8.50 13.19 -11.78
C LEU A 105 8.92 14.00 -10.55
N ASP A 106 9.22 13.32 -9.44
CA ASP A 106 9.58 13.89 -8.13
C ASP A 106 10.63 13.03 -7.41
N ALA A 107 11.25 13.58 -6.37
CA ALA A 107 12.04 12.85 -5.39
C ALA A 107 11.69 13.37 -3.99
N ARG A 108 11.26 12.49 -3.08
CA ARG A 108 10.76 12.84 -1.74
C ARG A 108 11.57 12.17 -0.64
N LYS A 109 11.96 12.93 0.38
CA LYS A 109 12.59 12.39 1.58
C LYS A 109 11.64 11.45 2.33
N ILE A 110 12.17 10.33 2.81
CA ILE A 110 11.48 9.37 3.68
C ILE A 110 12.34 9.06 4.92
N ARG A 111 11.76 8.43 5.95
CA ARG A 111 12.48 8.09 7.20
C ARG A 111 13.77 7.27 6.98
N THR A 112 13.81 6.47 5.92
CA THR A 112 14.88 5.53 5.59
C THR A 112 15.82 5.99 4.47
N GLY A 113 15.66 7.24 3.99
CA GLY A 113 16.43 7.81 2.88
C GLY A 113 15.54 8.63 1.92
N TRP A 114 15.49 8.24 0.65
CA TRP A 114 14.70 8.92 -0.39
C TRP A 114 13.78 7.97 -1.16
N SER A 115 12.72 8.53 -1.73
CA SER A 115 11.77 7.89 -2.65
C SER A 115 11.75 8.70 -3.94
N VAL A 116 12.27 8.14 -5.02
CA VAL A 116 12.23 8.71 -6.37
C VAL A 116 10.99 8.19 -7.11
N TYR A 117 10.39 9.02 -7.94
CA TYR A 117 9.17 8.74 -8.70
C TYR A 117 9.46 8.77 -10.21
N PRO A 118 9.90 7.65 -10.81
CA PRO A 118 9.96 7.46 -12.26
C PRO A 118 8.57 7.55 -12.91
N ASP A 119 8.53 8.01 -14.15
CA ASP A 119 7.33 8.04 -15.00
C ASP A 119 6.94 6.64 -15.53
N THR A 120 7.93 5.86 -16.00
CA THR A 120 7.72 4.51 -16.57
C THR A 120 8.43 3.41 -15.76
N THR A 121 7.94 2.19 -15.86
CA THR A 121 8.57 0.99 -15.26
C THR A 121 9.94 0.72 -15.88
N GLU A 122 10.11 0.97 -17.18
CA GLU A 122 11.41 0.94 -17.87
C GLU A 122 12.40 1.93 -17.24
N THR A 123 11.96 3.16 -16.94
CA THR A 123 12.80 4.16 -16.26
C THR A 123 13.17 3.70 -14.83
N GLN A 124 12.22 3.10 -14.09
CA GLN A 124 12.49 2.51 -12.78
C GLN A 124 13.57 1.41 -12.86
N GLN A 125 13.43 0.48 -13.81
CA GLN A 125 14.37 -0.62 -14.03
C GLN A 125 15.76 -0.09 -14.42
N PHE A 126 15.84 0.88 -15.35
CA PHE A 126 17.10 1.48 -15.79
C PHE A 126 17.84 2.21 -14.65
N ILE A 127 17.12 2.96 -13.81
CA ILE A 127 17.70 3.60 -12.61
C ILE A 127 18.28 2.56 -11.64
N LEU A 128 17.64 1.41 -11.51
CA LEU A 128 18.06 0.32 -10.62
C LEU A 128 19.23 -0.51 -11.17
N SER A 129 19.25 -0.80 -12.47
CA SER A 129 20.36 -1.50 -13.13
C SER A 129 21.65 -0.68 -13.08
N GLU A 130 21.53 0.65 -13.22
CA GLU A 130 22.65 1.58 -13.25
C GLU A 130 22.96 2.21 -11.88
N GLN A 131 22.50 1.60 -10.79
CA GLN A 131 22.64 2.19 -9.45
C GLN A 131 24.10 2.49 -9.06
N GLN A 132 25.06 1.67 -9.49
CA GLN A 132 26.48 1.88 -9.17
C GLN A 132 27.05 3.20 -9.73
N LYS A 133 26.45 3.80 -10.76
CA LYS A 133 26.93 5.05 -11.38
C LYS A 133 26.56 6.30 -10.58
N TRP A 134 25.36 6.34 -9.99
CA TRP A 134 24.82 7.55 -9.34
C TRP A 134 24.77 7.48 -7.81
N LEU A 135 24.70 6.27 -7.25
CA LEU A 135 24.46 6.04 -5.83
C LEU A 135 25.63 6.44 -4.90
N PRO A 136 26.92 6.24 -5.27
CA PRO A 136 28.05 6.66 -4.44
C PRO A 136 28.09 8.17 -4.15
N ALA A 137 27.73 9.00 -5.14
CA ALA A 137 27.74 10.46 -5.01
C ALA A 137 26.66 11.00 -4.04
N LEU A 138 25.63 10.19 -3.75
CA LEU A 138 24.61 10.49 -2.72
C LEU A 138 24.97 9.90 -1.33
N ASN A 139 26.16 9.30 -1.18
CA ASN A 139 26.57 8.53 0.01
C ASN A 139 25.49 7.52 0.48
N ALA A 140 24.77 6.95 -0.50
CA ALA A 140 23.71 6.00 -0.24
C ALA A 140 24.26 4.58 -0.06
N THR A 141 23.46 3.69 0.54
CA THR A 141 23.82 2.28 0.75
C THR A 141 23.37 1.39 -0.40
N GLN A 142 22.11 1.53 -0.83
CA GLN A 142 21.50 0.68 -1.86
C GLN A 142 20.21 1.31 -2.42
N ALA A 143 19.88 1.02 -3.67
CA ALA A 143 18.59 1.36 -4.28
C ALA A 143 17.77 0.09 -4.55
N TYR A 144 16.47 0.15 -4.31
CA TYR A 144 15.55 -0.97 -4.47
C TYR A 144 14.20 -0.53 -5.07
N LYS A 145 13.53 -1.43 -5.81
CA LYS A 145 12.15 -1.20 -6.24
C LYS A 145 11.24 -1.17 -5.00
N GLN A 146 10.22 -0.32 -5.03
CA GLN A 146 9.16 -0.37 -4.03
C GLN A 146 8.29 -1.60 -4.28
N GLU A 147 8.36 -2.59 -3.41
CA GLU A 147 7.55 -3.81 -3.51
C GLU A 147 6.21 -3.64 -2.76
N THR A 148 5.13 -4.08 -3.39
CA THR A 148 3.78 -4.04 -2.79
C THR A 148 3.36 -5.42 -2.30
N TRP A 149 3.24 -5.54 -0.98
CA TRP A 149 2.82 -6.77 -0.30
C TRP A 149 1.34 -6.70 0.06
N TYR A 150 0.60 -7.79 -0.16
CA TYR A 150 -0.80 -7.93 0.20
C TYR A 150 -0.92 -8.94 1.33
N THR A 151 -1.46 -8.48 2.46
CA THR A 151 -1.65 -9.30 3.66
C THR A 151 -3.10 -9.75 3.77
N PHE A 152 -3.29 -11.06 3.82
CA PHE A 152 -4.55 -11.75 4.00
C PHE A 152 -4.65 -12.28 5.44
N ILE A 153 -5.88 -12.38 5.93
CA ILE A 153 -6.20 -12.94 7.24
C ILE A 153 -6.96 -14.23 6.96
N VAL A 154 -6.41 -15.36 7.39
CA VAL A 154 -7.05 -16.67 7.35
C VAL A 154 -7.52 -16.97 8.77
N GLU A 155 -8.83 -16.89 8.95
CA GLU A 155 -9.51 -17.26 10.19
C GLU A 155 -9.66 -18.79 10.27
N ASP A 156 -9.94 -19.31 11.46
CA ASP A 156 -10.17 -20.74 11.72
C ASP A 156 -9.05 -21.72 11.30
N CYS A 157 -7.79 -21.28 11.29
CA CYS A 157 -6.64 -22.15 11.05
C CYS A 157 -6.40 -23.11 12.24
N PRO A 158 -6.39 -24.45 12.09
CA PRO A 158 -6.22 -25.36 13.23
C PRO A 158 -4.87 -25.19 13.94
N ARG A 159 -4.87 -25.04 15.27
CA ARG A 159 -3.63 -24.83 16.06
C ARG A 159 -2.75 -26.08 16.15
N HIS A 160 -3.37 -27.25 16.15
CA HIS A 160 -2.69 -28.53 16.33
C HIS A 160 -3.12 -29.50 15.24
N LEU A 161 -2.25 -29.70 14.26
CA LEU A 161 -2.42 -30.72 13.23
C LEU A 161 -1.90 -32.06 13.75
N ARG A 162 -2.70 -33.10 13.55
CA ARG A 162 -2.32 -34.48 13.82
C ARG A 162 -2.47 -35.28 12.54
N SER A 163 -1.47 -36.11 12.26
CA SER A 163 -1.55 -37.17 11.26
C SER A 163 -2.69 -38.14 11.62
N ILE A 164 -3.21 -38.86 10.63
CA ILE A 164 -4.18 -39.94 10.82
C ILE A 164 -3.62 -41.03 11.75
N THR A 165 -2.29 -41.22 11.75
CA THR A 165 -1.56 -42.14 12.65
C THR A 165 -1.45 -41.62 14.10
N GLY A 166 -1.83 -40.35 14.36
CA GLY A 166 -1.77 -39.70 15.67
C GLY A 166 -0.55 -38.81 15.91
N ASP A 167 0.46 -38.86 15.03
CA ASP A 167 1.67 -38.05 15.14
C ASP A 167 1.40 -36.54 15.03
N HIS A 168 2.15 -35.74 15.77
CA HIS A 168 2.06 -34.29 15.71
C HIS A 168 2.72 -33.74 14.44
N MET A 169 1.99 -32.92 13.67
CA MET A 169 2.51 -32.24 12.49
C MET A 169 2.92 -30.80 12.81
N ALA A 170 3.96 -30.31 12.17
CA ALA A 170 4.39 -28.91 12.27
C ALA A 170 3.39 -28.01 11.54
N LEU A 171 2.64 -27.20 12.30
CA LEU A 171 1.59 -26.33 11.74
C LEU A 171 2.12 -25.39 10.65
N MET A 172 3.28 -24.77 10.85
CA MET A 172 3.81 -23.79 9.91
C MET A 172 4.24 -24.42 8.59
N ASP A 173 4.80 -25.63 8.62
CA ASP A 173 5.21 -26.34 7.40
C ASP A 173 3.98 -26.78 6.60
N ALA A 174 3.00 -27.38 7.26
CA ALA A 174 1.72 -27.76 6.65
C ALA A 174 0.93 -26.54 6.13
N ALA A 175 0.96 -25.40 6.86
CA ALA A 175 0.35 -24.16 6.40
C ALA A 175 1.05 -23.59 5.16
N TYR A 176 2.38 -23.70 5.05
CA TYR A 176 3.11 -23.32 3.84
C TYR A 176 2.69 -24.17 2.64
N ASP A 177 2.66 -25.50 2.80
CA ASP A 177 2.27 -26.42 1.73
C ASP A 177 0.82 -26.21 1.29
N GLU A 178 -0.11 -25.99 2.22
CA GLU A 178 -1.52 -25.69 1.92
C GLU A 178 -1.67 -24.32 1.22
N ILE A 179 -0.95 -23.28 1.67
CA ILE A 179 -0.93 -21.98 0.99
C ILE A 179 -0.45 -22.14 -0.46
N VAL A 180 0.66 -22.84 -0.68
CA VAL A 180 1.22 -23.06 -2.02
C VAL A 180 0.26 -23.88 -2.88
N THR A 181 -0.37 -24.91 -2.32
CA THR A 181 -1.32 -25.78 -3.04
C THR A 181 -2.61 -25.04 -3.42
N ALA A 182 -3.19 -24.28 -2.50
CA ALA A 182 -4.45 -23.56 -2.71
C ALA A 182 -4.30 -22.29 -3.56
N THR A 183 -3.15 -21.60 -3.50
CA THR A 183 -2.94 -20.31 -4.19
C THR A 183 -2.00 -20.38 -5.39
N GLY A 184 -1.25 -21.47 -5.56
CA GLY A 184 -0.16 -21.60 -6.54
C GLY A 184 1.05 -20.71 -6.23
N GLN A 185 1.14 -20.11 -5.03
CA GLN A 185 2.11 -19.04 -4.73
C GLN A 185 2.84 -19.28 -3.42
N ALA A 186 4.17 -19.06 -3.45
CA ALA A 186 4.97 -19.01 -2.23
C ALA A 186 4.65 -17.74 -1.42
N PRO A 187 4.22 -17.85 -0.15
CA PRO A 187 4.08 -16.69 0.72
C PRO A 187 5.45 -16.09 1.04
N VAL A 188 5.46 -14.78 1.26
CA VAL A 188 6.67 -14.02 1.60
C VAL A 188 6.91 -14.05 3.10
N ASN A 189 5.84 -13.88 3.84
CA ASN A 189 5.80 -13.93 5.29
C ASN A 189 4.44 -14.49 5.67
N PHE A 190 4.43 -15.48 6.54
CA PHE A 190 3.22 -16.04 7.10
C PHE A 190 3.48 -16.39 8.56
N HIS A 191 2.55 -16.04 9.44
CA HIS A 191 2.70 -16.26 10.88
C HIS A 191 1.35 -16.26 11.59
N ILE A 192 1.27 -16.96 12.72
CA ILE A 192 0.13 -16.82 13.63
C ILE A 192 0.13 -15.40 14.21
N ARG A 193 -1.07 -14.84 14.39
CA ARG A 193 -1.30 -13.52 14.97
C ARG A 193 -0.60 -13.36 16.33
N ASN A 194 0.26 -12.34 16.50
CA ASN A 194 1.03 -12.12 17.75
C ASN A 194 0.17 -11.87 19.02
N LYS A 195 -1.11 -11.53 18.87
CA LYS A 195 -2.09 -11.39 19.97
C LYS A 195 -3.10 -12.54 19.95
N ASP A 196 -2.56 -13.74 19.89
CA ASP A 196 -3.29 -14.99 19.98
C ASP A 196 -3.24 -15.46 21.44
N ASP A 197 -4.39 -15.80 22.02
CA ASP A 197 -4.50 -16.11 23.45
C ASP A 197 -4.13 -17.58 23.77
N ASN A 198 -3.94 -18.40 22.74
CA ASN A 198 -3.62 -19.83 22.85
C ASN A 198 -4.67 -20.65 23.65
N THR A 199 -5.89 -20.12 23.83
CA THR A 199 -7.01 -20.81 24.47
C THR A 199 -7.94 -21.47 23.45
N THR A 200 -8.05 -20.89 22.25
CA THR A 200 -8.90 -21.42 21.18
C THR A 200 -8.22 -22.56 20.40
N PRO A 201 -8.98 -23.59 19.97
CA PRO A 201 -8.44 -24.69 19.17
C PRO A 201 -8.00 -24.23 17.77
N ASN A 202 -8.58 -23.13 17.30
CA ASN A 202 -8.19 -22.46 16.07
C ASN A 202 -7.34 -21.23 16.38
N ALA A 203 -6.51 -20.84 15.43
CA ALA A 203 -5.67 -19.66 15.44
C ALA A 203 -5.98 -18.80 14.20
N VAL A 204 -5.56 -17.53 14.22
CA VAL A 204 -5.64 -16.65 13.05
C VAL A 204 -4.26 -16.62 12.38
N LEU A 205 -4.19 -17.11 11.15
CA LEU A 205 -3.00 -17.11 10.32
C LEU A 205 -2.97 -15.85 9.44
N ILE A 206 -1.88 -15.12 9.49
CA ILE A 206 -1.63 -13.93 8.68
C ILE A 206 -0.69 -14.34 7.55
N VAL A 207 -1.07 -14.09 6.29
CA VAL A 207 -0.30 -14.52 5.10
C VAL A 207 -0.05 -13.31 4.21
N SER A 208 1.19 -13.10 3.76
CA SER A 208 1.55 -11.96 2.90
C SER A 208 2.19 -12.41 1.59
N PHE A 209 1.70 -11.90 0.47
CA PHE A 209 2.19 -12.18 -0.89
C PHE A 209 2.74 -10.92 -1.57
N ASN A 210 3.62 -11.11 -2.55
CA ASN A 210 4.18 -10.05 -3.40
C ASN A 210 3.63 -10.19 -4.83
N ILE A 211 2.83 -9.22 -5.28
CA ILE A 211 2.25 -9.26 -6.63
C ILE A 211 3.30 -8.92 -7.71
N ASP A 212 4.32 -8.12 -7.38
CA ASP A 212 5.40 -7.74 -8.30
C ASP A 212 6.36 -8.91 -8.61
N LYS A 213 6.18 -10.08 -7.98
CA LYS A 213 6.83 -11.36 -8.35
C LYS A 213 5.95 -12.27 -9.23
N GLN A 214 4.65 -12.02 -9.31
CA GLN A 214 3.72 -12.86 -10.10
C GLN A 214 3.82 -12.57 -11.61
N ALA A 215 4.19 -11.35 -12.00
CA ALA A 215 4.26 -10.94 -13.40
C ALA A 215 5.38 -11.63 -14.22
N ASP A 216 6.32 -12.31 -13.56
CA ASP A 216 7.45 -13.03 -14.17
C ASP A 216 7.17 -14.56 -14.28
N GLY A 217 5.99 -15.01 -13.84
CA GLY A 217 5.60 -16.42 -13.75
C GLY A 217 4.27 -16.71 -14.43
N SER A 218 4.36 -17.20 -15.67
CA SER A 218 3.29 -17.81 -16.50
C SER A 218 1.92 -18.03 -15.85
N PHE A 219 0.93 -17.21 -16.21
CA PHE A 219 -0.48 -17.54 -15.98
C PHE A 219 -0.96 -18.49 -17.08
N SER A 220 -0.80 -19.80 -16.86
CA SER A 220 -1.32 -20.85 -17.75
C SER A 220 -1.64 -22.11 -16.95
N ALA A 221 -2.75 -22.76 -17.31
CA ALA A 221 -3.35 -23.92 -16.66
C ALA A 221 -3.85 -23.70 -15.21
N LEU A 222 -5.11 -23.21 -15.08
CA LEU A 222 -6.05 -23.66 -14.03
C LEU A 222 -7.54 -23.33 -14.33
N ALA A 223 -7.89 -23.06 -15.61
CA ALA A 223 -9.25 -22.72 -16.04
C ALA A 223 -9.95 -23.79 -16.92
N GLU A 224 -9.29 -24.94 -17.15
CA GLU A 224 -9.85 -26.08 -17.89
C GLU A 224 -9.70 -27.37 -17.08
N ARG A 225 -10.67 -27.65 -16.20
CA ARG A 225 -11.13 -29.01 -15.81
C ARG A 225 -12.52 -28.93 -15.17
N GLN A 226 -13.55 -28.81 -16.00
CA GLN A 226 -14.90 -29.30 -15.69
C GLN A 226 -15.49 -29.89 -16.98
N ASP A 227 -15.29 -31.20 -17.12
CA ASP A 227 -16.16 -32.15 -17.81
C ASP A 227 -16.51 -33.24 -16.78
#